data_AF-A0A0Q7Q1M8-F1
#
_entry.id   AF-A0A0Q7Q1M8-F1
#
_cell.length_a   1.000
_cell.length_b   1.000
_cell.length_c   1.000
_cell.angle_alpha   90.00
_cell.angle_beta   90.00
_cell.angle_gamma   90.00
#
_symmetry.space_group_name_H-M   'P 1'
#
loop_
_entity.id
_entity.type
_entity.pdbx_description
1 polymer ?
#
loop_
_entity_poly.entity_id
_entity_poly.type
_entity_poly.pdbx_seq_one_letter_code
_entity_poly.pdbx_strand_id
1 'polypeptide(L)'
;MSRHYEKSKPLSDTLLVAGRILFGCLAVVFFLLCALSITSQVLRPDDDSWFFLAISAIPLLVLGLICLTAYRSAVRGSLSFYWLAAGAVSFALAACGFIGWLFIGFTPG
;
A
#
# COMPACT_ATOMS: atom_id res chain seq x y z
N MET A 1 4.45 -8.66 40.92
CA MET A 1 4.99 -8.38 39.57
C MET A 1 3.89 -8.66 38.55
N SER A 2 3.11 -7.65 38.12
CA SER A 2 2.13 -7.75 37.01
C SER A 2 1.30 -6.48 36.71
N ARG A 3 1.44 -5.37 37.45
CA ARG A 3 0.66 -4.13 37.20
C ARG A 3 0.95 -3.40 35.87
N HIS A 4 1.95 -3.82 35.09
CA HIS A 4 2.23 -3.24 33.76
C HIS A 4 1.42 -3.84 32.62
N TYR A 5 0.64 -4.90 32.86
CA TYR A 5 -0.18 -5.56 31.82
C TYR A 5 -1.58 -4.97 31.62
N GLU A 6 -2.10 -4.15 32.56
CA GLU A 6 -3.43 -3.54 32.39
C GLU A 6 -3.42 -2.26 31.54
N LYS A 7 -2.26 -1.61 31.38
CA LYS A 7 -2.13 -0.37 30.58
C LYS A 7 -1.82 -0.60 29.10
N SER A 8 -1.47 -1.81 28.67
CA SER A 8 -1.09 -2.11 27.28
C SER A 8 -2.29 -2.42 26.37
N LYS A 9 -3.42 -2.91 26.92
CA LYS A 9 -4.67 -3.13 26.18
C LYS A 9 -5.26 -1.88 25.50
N PRO A 10 -5.36 -0.70 26.17
CA PRO A 10 -5.94 0.47 25.51
C PRO A 10 -5.09 0.99 24.34
N LEU A 11 -3.77 0.83 24.41
CA LEU A 11 -2.85 1.30 23.37
C LEU A 11 -2.93 0.44 22.10
N SER A 12 -2.96 -0.89 22.22
CA SER A 12 -3.06 -1.80 21.06
C SER A 12 -4.37 -1.61 20.28
N ASP A 13 -5.48 -1.40 20.99
CA ASP A 13 -6.80 -1.20 20.38
C ASP A 13 -6.88 0.14 19.66
N THR A 14 -6.31 1.21 20.25
CA THR A 14 -6.23 2.52 19.60
C THR A 14 -5.38 2.48 18.34
N LEU A 15 -4.27 1.72 18.38
CA LEU A 15 -3.35 1.55 17.24
C LEU A 15 -3.99 0.72 16.11
N LEU A 16 -4.82 -0.28 16.45
CA LEU A 16 -5.65 -1.02 15.50
C LEU A 16 -6.67 -0.13 14.81
N VAL A 17 -7.35 0.75 15.55
CA VAL A 17 -8.34 1.69 14.98
C VAL A 17 -7.66 2.70 14.07
N ALA A 18 -6.56 3.31 14.51
CA ALA A 18 -5.80 4.26 13.70
C ALA A 18 -5.23 3.59 12.44
N GLY A 19 -4.64 2.40 12.58
CA GLY A 19 -4.12 1.61 11.47
C GLY A 19 -5.21 1.26 10.46
N ARG A 20 -6.40 0.83 10.92
CA ARG A 20 -7.54 0.56 10.05
C ARG A 20 -7.89 1.77 9.19
N ILE A 21 -8.08 2.94 9.80
CA ILE A 21 -8.44 4.15 9.07
C ILE A 21 -7.35 4.50 8.05
N LEU A 22 -6.09 4.44 8.46
CA LEU A 22 -4.95 4.75 7.62
C LEU A 22 -4.84 3.80 6.40
N PHE A 23 -4.94 2.48 6.59
CA PHE A 23 -4.93 1.51 5.49
C PHE A 23 -6.17 1.63 4.59
N GLY A 24 -7.32 2.00 5.14
CA GLY A 24 -8.52 2.29 4.35
C GLY A 24 -8.30 3.50 3.44
N CYS A 25 -7.78 4.61 3.98
CA CYS A 25 -7.46 5.80 3.20
C CYS A 25 -6.39 5.52 2.13
N LEU A 26 -5.32 4.79 2.48
CA LEU A 26 -4.27 4.39 1.54
C LEU A 26 -4.82 3.54 0.39
N ALA A 27 -5.70 2.57 0.67
CA ALA A 27 -6.32 1.78 -0.38
C ALA A 27 -7.07 2.67 -1.38
N VAL A 28 -7.88 3.62 -0.88
CA VAL A 28 -8.63 4.56 -1.73
C VAL A 28 -7.69 5.41 -2.59
N VAL A 29 -6.61 5.94 -2.00
CA VAL A 29 -5.61 6.72 -2.73
C VAL A 29 -4.93 5.89 -3.82
N PHE A 30 -4.51 4.66 -3.52
CA PHE A 30 -3.89 3.78 -4.51
C PHE A 30 -4.84 3.41 -5.65
N PHE A 31 -6.12 3.16 -5.36
CA PHE A 31 -7.12 2.91 -6.41
C PHE A 31 -7.36 4.15 -7.27
N LEU A 32 -7.39 5.35 -6.67
CA LEU A 32 -7.48 6.63 -7.40
C LEU A 32 -6.28 6.84 -8.32
N LEU A 33 -5.06 6.63 -7.83
CA LEU A 33 -3.84 6.74 -8.63
C LEU A 33 -3.80 5.71 -9.76
N CYS A 34 -4.24 4.47 -9.50
CA CYS A 34 -4.38 3.44 -10.51
C CYS A 34 -5.39 3.84 -11.60
N ALA A 35 -6.57 4.33 -11.20
CA ALA A 35 -7.59 4.79 -12.13
C ALA A 35 -7.10 5.99 -12.98
N LEU A 36 -6.37 6.92 -12.37
CA LEU A 36 -5.75 8.04 -13.05
C LEU A 36 -4.69 7.58 -14.06
N SER A 37 -3.85 6.62 -13.69
CA SER A 37 -2.83 6.05 -14.58
C SER A 37 -3.42 5.29 -15.77
N ILE A 38 -4.58 4.65 -15.60
CA ILE A 38 -5.28 3.97 -16.71
C ILE A 38 -5.93 5.01 -17.61
N THR A 39 -6.63 6.00 -17.04
CA THR A 39 -7.31 7.04 -17.83
C THR A 39 -6.35 7.91 -18.62
N SER A 40 -5.16 8.23 -18.09
CA SER A 40 -4.15 8.97 -18.85
C SER A 40 -3.66 8.21 -20.08
N GLN A 41 -3.49 6.89 -19.98
CA GLN A 41 -3.08 6.01 -21.08
C GLN A 41 -4.19 5.82 -22.13
N VAL A 42 -5.46 5.82 -21.70
CA VAL A 42 -6.61 5.81 -22.63
C VAL A 42 -6.71 7.13 -23.41
N LEU A 43 -6.37 8.26 -22.78
CA LEU A 43 -6.46 9.58 -23.41
C LEU A 43 -5.31 9.89 -24.39
N ARG A 44 -4.13 9.30 -24.17
CA ARG A 44 -2.96 9.37 -25.05
C ARG A 44 -2.33 7.97 -25.15
N PRO A 45 -2.81 7.13 -26.08
CA PRO A 45 -2.19 5.83 -26.30
C PRO A 45 -0.85 6.02 -27.00
N ASP A 46 0.23 5.94 -26.23
CA ASP A 46 1.59 5.79 -26.77
C ASP A 46 1.85 4.30 -27.07
N ASP A 47 2.74 3.99 -28.02
CA ASP A 47 3.09 2.61 -28.39
C ASP A 47 3.64 1.79 -27.20
N ASP A 48 4.21 2.46 -26.19
CA ASP A 48 4.72 1.86 -24.95
C ASP A 48 3.69 1.78 -23.80
N SER A 49 2.43 2.12 -24.08
CA SER A 49 1.34 2.20 -23.09
C SER A 49 1.16 0.92 -22.28
N TRP A 50 1.32 -0.26 -22.89
CA TRP A 50 1.22 -1.57 -22.22
C TRP A 50 2.31 -1.79 -21.17
N PHE A 51 3.55 -1.37 -21.48
CA PHE A 51 4.68 -1.50 -20.56
C PHE A 51 4.52 -0.56 -19.37
N PHE A 52 4.09 0.67 -19.63
CA PHE A 52 3.83 1.65 -18.59
C PHE A 52 2.68 1.18 -17.66
N LEU A 53 1.59 0.65 -18.23
CA LEU A 53 0.46 0.12 -17.48
C LEU A 53 0.86 -1.05 -16.57
N ALA A 54 1.74 -1.93 -17.05
CA ALA A 54 2.24 -3.06 -16.28
C ALA A 54 3.13 -2.62 -15.10
N ILE A 55 3.89 -1.54 -15.26
CA ILE A 55 4.82 -1.05 -14.23
C ILE A 55 4.14 -0.11 -13.23
N SER A 56 3.17 0.69 -13.65
CA SER A 56 2.51 1.66 -12.77
C SER A 56 1.19 1.13 -12.20
N ALA A 57 0.27 0.68 -13.05
CA ALA A 57 -1.10 0.37 -12.64
C ALA A 57 -1.19 -0.95 -11.87
N ILE A 58 -0.48 -2.00 -12.32
CA ILE A 58 -0.53 -3.31 -11.65
C ILE A 58 0.01 -3.23 -10.20
N PRO A 59 1.18 -2.62 -9.92
CA PRO A 59 1.66 -2.52 -8.54
C PRO A 59 0.77 -1.66 -7.65
N LEU A 60 0.21 -0.57 -8.17
CA LEU A 60 -0.77 0.26 -7.45
C LEU A 60 -2.03 -0.53 -7.11
N LEU A 61 -2.53 -1.35 -8.03
CA LEU A 61 -3.70 -2.20 -7.82
C LEU A 61 -3.42 -3.29 -6.78
N VAL A 62 -2.25 -3.92 -6.84
CA VAL A 62 -1.81 -4.91 -5.84
C VAL A 62 -1.67 -4.27 -4.46
N LEU A 63 -1.03 -3.10 -4.35
CA LEU A 63 -0.91 -2.36 -3.09
C LEU A 63 -2.28 -1.96 -2.55
N GLY A 64 -3.20 -1.47 -3.40
CA GLY A 64 -4.57 -1.15 -3.03
C GLY A 64 -5.33 -2.35 -2.46
N LEU A 65 -5.19 -3.53 -3.07
CA LEU A 65 -5.79 -4.78 -2.59
C LEU A 65 -5.18 -5.24 -1.26
N ILE A 66 -3.86 -5.14 -1.08
CA ILE A 66 -3.20 -5.46 0.19
C ILE A 66 -3.70 -4.51 1.29
N CYS A 67 -3.80 -3.21 1.03
CA CYS A 67 -4.35 -2.25 1.98
C CYS A 67 -5.82 -2.54 2.32
N LEU A 68 -6.63 -2.94 1.33
CA LEU A 68 -8.03 -3.31 1.54
C LEU A 68 -8.18 -4.60 2.37
N THR A 69 -7.33 -5.60 2.14
CA THR A 69 -7.32 -6.83 2.95
C THR A 69 -6.84 -6.56 4.37
N ALA A 70 -5.84 -5.70 4.55
CA ALA A 70 -5.42 -5.22 5.87
C ALA A 70 -6.57 -4.49 6.58
N TYR A 71 -7.28 -3.58 5.90
CA TYR A 71 -8.47 -2.91 6.44
C TYR A 71 -9.53 -3.92 6.91
N ARG A 72 -9.89 -4.90 6.06
CA ARG A 72 -10.87 -5.94 6.41
C ARG A 72 -10.41 -6.82 7.57
N SER A 73 -9.12 -7.13 7.65
CA SER A 73 -8.54 -7.90 8.75
C SER A 73 -8.57 -7.12 10.07
N ALA A 74 -8.32 -5.81 10.01
CA ALA A 74 -8.42 -4.92 11.17
C ALA A 74 -9.86 -4.80 11.70
N VAL A 75 -10.86 -4.75 10.81
CA VAL A 75 -12.29 -4.77 11.20
C VAL A 75 -12.64 -6.04 11.98
N ARG A 76 -12.04 -7.18 11.62
CA ARG A 76 -12.24 -8.47 12.32
C ARG A 76 -11.44 -8.60 13.61
N GLY A 77 -10.65 -7.60 14.00
CA GLY A 77 -9.79 -7.65 15.19
C GLY A 77 -8.73 -8.76 15.14
N SER A 78 -8.35 -9.20 13.94
CA SER A 78 -7.42 -10.32 13.79
C SER A 78 -5.97 -9.86 13.85
N LEU A 79 -5.12 -10.62 14.57
CA LEU A 79 -3.66 -10.44 14.61
C LEU A 79 -3.02 -10.47 13.22
N SER A 80 -3.69 -11.06 12.23
CA SER A 80 -3.27 -11.06 10.82
C SER A 80 -3.15 -9.65 10.22
N PHE A 81 -3.76 -8.64 10.84
CA PHE A 81 -3.60 -7.24 10.44
C PHE A 81 -2.13 -6.79 10.48
N TYR A 82 -1.39 -7.13 11.54
CA TYR A 82 0.00 -6.70 11.69
C TYR A 82 0.90 -7.32 10.62
N TRP A 83 0.66 -8.58 10.25
CA TRP A 83 1.39 -9.27 9.19
C TRP A 83 1.07 -8.69 7.81
N LEU A 84 -0.20 -8.38 7.54
CA LEU A 84 -0.61 -7.72 6.29
C LEU A 84 -0.07 -6.29 6.19
N ALA A 85 -0.06 -5.55 7.29
CA ALA A 85 0.53 -4.22 7.37
C ALA A 85 2.04 -4.25 7.11
N ALA A 86 2.77 -5.17 7.74
CA ALA A 86 4.20 -5.36 7.52
C ALA A 86 4.52 -5.78 6.08
N GLY A 87 3.69 -6.66 5.51
CA GLY A 87 3.77 -7.08 4.10
C GLY A 87 3.55 -5.90 3.14
N ALA A 88 2.54 -5.08 3.39
CA ALA A 88 2.26 -3.88 2.58
C ALA A 88 3.44 -2.89 2.59
N VAL A 89 4.02 -2.64 3.77
CA VAL A 89 5.17 -1.74 3.92
C VAL A 89 6.41 -2.29 3.23
N SER A 90 6.68 -3.59 3.38
CA SER A 90 7.82 -4.26 2.74
C SER A 90 7.68 -4.23 1.21
N PHE A 91 6.48 -4.47 0.70
CA PHE A 91 6.20 -4.42 -0.74
C PHE A 91 6.33 -2.99 -1.29
N ALA A 92 5.84 -1.99 -0.56
CA ALA A 92 5.99 -0.58 -0.93
C ALA A 92 7.47 -0.15 -0.95
N LEU A 93 8.28 -0.57 0.03
CA LEU A 93 9.72 -0.32 0.07
C LEU A 93 10.45 -0.99 -1.11
N ALA A 94 10.12 -2.25 -1.40
CA ALA A 94 10.69 -2.96 -2.54
C ALA A 94 10.32 -2.29 -3.88
N ALA A 95 9.07 -1.87 -4.04
CA ALA A 95 8.61 -1.13 -5.21
C ALA A 95 9.32 0.22 -5.36
N CYS A 96 9.44 1.01 -4.28
CA CYS A 96 10.19 2.26 -4.28
C CYS A 96 11.68 2.04 -4.60
N GLY A 97 12.30 1.00 -4.05
CA GLY A 97 13.69 0.64 -4.34
C GLY A 97 13.90 0.24 -5.80
N PHE A 98 12.97 -0.53 -6.37
CA PHE A 98 13.01 -0.92 -7.78
C PHE A 98 12.84 0.27 -8.72
N ILE A 99 11.87 1.15 -8.43
CA ILE A 99 11.68 2.40 -9.18
C ILE A 99 12.93 3.28 -9.07
N GLY A 100 13.48 3.47 -7.86
CA GLY A 100 14.71 4.24 -7.65
C GLY A 100 15.90 3.68 -8.45
N TRP A 101 16.06 2.36 -8.47
CA TRP A 101 17.10 1.70 -9.27
C TRP A 101 16.91 1.93 -10.78
N LEU A 102 15.67 1.86 -11.28
CA LEU A 102 15.37 2.20 -12.67
C LEU A 102 15.76 3.64 -13.01
N PHE A 103 15.50 4.61 -12.13
CA PHE A 103 15.83 6.01 -12.36
C PHE A 103 17.33 6.33 -12.21
N ILE A 104 18.08 5.60 -11.38
CA ILE A 104 19.55 5.75 -11.28
C ILE A 104 20.24 5.43 -12.63
N GLY A 105 19.65 4.56 -13.44
CA GLY A 105 20.12 4.28 -14.80
C GLY A 105 19.79 5.37 -15.83
N PHE A 106 18.88 6.30 -15.50
CA PHE A 106 18.41 7.38 -16.38
C PHE A 106 18.94 8.78 -15.99
N THR A 107 19.73 8.91 -14.92
CA THR A 107 20.48 10.15 -14.64
C THR A 107 21.70 10.26 -15.56
N PRO A 108 21.70 11.16 -16.56
CA PRO A 108 22.91 11.39 -17.36
C PRO A 108 23.94 12.10 -16.47
N GLY A 109 25.08 11.44 -16.25
CA GLY A 109 26.31 12.07 -15.76
C GLY A 109 27.12 12.64 -16.91
#